data_AF-A0A955EN40-F1
#
_entry.id   AF-A0A955EN40-F1
#
_cell.length_a   1.000
_cell.length_b   1.000
_cell.length_c   1.000
_cell.angle_alpha   90.00
_cell.angle_beta   90.00
_cell.angle_gamma   90.00
#
_symmetry.space_group_name_H-M   'P 1'
#
loop_
_entity.id
_entity.type
_entity.pdbx_description
1 polymer ?
#
loop_
_entity_poly.entity_id
_entity_poly.type
_entity_poly.pdbx_seq_one_letter_code
_entity_poly.pdbx_strand_id
1 'polypeptide(L)'
;YANDPIYEVEDGLELLWSLSLRERKGVDLIACPTCGRIQVDLFTLVQDVRRQLADEIEVPMKVAVMGCVVNGPGEAEGADVAVFAGDRRGIIYVQGERVANVPEEEILSRLLKECRDLQARVRDGSGALGEKKVEIVPPDPIGELGSGVEKIAAGQVERITPIRIDRGS
;
A
#
# COMPACT_ATOMS: atom_id res chain seq x y z
N TYR A 1 14.45 -1.55 31.74
CA TYR A 1 14.94 -0.16 31.92
C TYR A 1 13.69 0.70 31.92
N ALA A 2 13.42 1.47 32.98
CA ALA A 2 12.23 2.33 33.05
C ALA A 2 12.34 3.44 32.00
N ASN A 3 11.25 3.74 31.29
CA ASN A 3 11.18 4.73 30.23
C ASN A 3 10.29 5.91 30.67
N ASP A 4 10.14 6.95 29.85
CA ASP A 4 9.20 8.05 30.13
C ASP A 4 7.77 7.49 30.23
N PRO A 5 6.97 7.88 31.24
CA PRO A 5 5.59 7.40 31.40
C PRO A 5 4.69 7.69 30.19
N ILE A 6 5.01 8.69 29.36
CA ILE A 6 4.29 8.95 28.12
C ILE A 6 4.45 7.77 27.15
N TYR A 7 5.68 7.29 26.94
CA TYR A 7 5.95 6.16 26.05
C TYR A 7 5.35 4.85 26.60
N GLU A 8 5.32 4.67 27.91
CA GLU A 8 4.68 3.48 28.52
C GLU A 8 3.16 3.42 28.25
N VAL A 9 2.50 4.58 28.23
CA VAL A 9 1.07 4.67 27.86
C VAL A 9 0.87 4.39 26.38
N GLU A 10 1.73 4.93 25.51
CA GLU A 10 1.69 4.66 24.06
C GLU A 10 1.89 3.17 23.75
N ASP A 11 2.88 2.53 24.37
CA ASP A 11 3.14 1.09 24.24
C ASP A 11 1.94 0.25 24.72
N GLY A 12 1.33 0.65 25.83
CA GLY A 12 0.12 0.00 26.36
C GLY A 12 -1.08 0.10 25.40
N LEU A 13 -1.23 1.23 24.69
CA LEU A 13 -2.26 1.39 23.67
C LEU A 13 -1.99 0.50 22.45
N GLU A 14 -0.75 0.47 21.97
CA GLU A 14 -0.36 -0.34 20.82
C GLU A 14 -0.57 -1.84 21.07
N LEU A 15 -0.32 -2.30 22.31
CA LEU A 15 -0.59 -3.67 22.72
C LEU A 15 -2.09 -4.00 22.64
N LEU A 16 -2.96 -3.10 23.12
CA LEU A 16 -4.41 -3.30 23.09
C LEU A 16 -4.97 -3.31 21.66
N TRP A 17 -4.43 -2.47 20.77
CA TRP A 17 -4.79 -2.45 19.36
C TRP A 17 -4.36 -3.72 18.64
N SER A 18 -3.12 -4.18 18.89
CA SER A 18 -2.58 -5.41 18.31
C SER A 18 -3.38 -6.65 18.68
N LEU A 19 -3.90 -6.71 19.92
CA LEU A 19 -4.73 -7.81 20.42
C LEU A 19 -6.22 -7.66 20.08
N SER A 20 -6.60 -6.64 19.31
CA SER A 20 -8.00 -6.32 18.99
C SER A 20 -8.89 -6.14 20.25
N LEU A 21 -8.29 -5.78 21.39
CA LEU A 21 -9.00 -5.54 22.65
C LEU A 21 -9.54 -4.10 22.74
N ARG A 22 -9.12 -3.23 21.82
CA ARG A 22 -9.57 -1.85 21.68
C ARG A 22 -9.60 -1.50 20.19
N GLU A 23 -10.62 -0.76 19.77
CA GLU A 23 -10.66 -0.19 18.43
C GLU A 23 -9.46 0.75 18.24
N ARG A 24 -8.73 0.54 17.13
CA ARG A 24 -7.60 1.40 16.76
C ARG A 24 -8.11 2.80 16.43
N LYS A 25 -7.35 3.81 16.80
CA LYS A 25 -7.55 5.19 16.36
C LYS A 25 -6.39 5.59 15.47
N GLY A 26 -6.69 6.22 14.33
CA GLY A 26 -5.69 6.55 13.32
C GLY A 26 -5.12 5.33 12.60
N VAL A 27 -3.94 5.51 12.01
CA VAL A 27 -3.38 4.54 11.05
C VAL A 27 -2.76 3.32 11.71
N ASP A 28 -3.03 2.17 11.09
CA ASP A 28 -2.32 0.91 11.29
C ASP A 28 -1.29 0.73 10.18
N LEU A 29 -0.02 1.02 10.47
CA LEU A 29 1.05 0.98 9.48
C LEU A 29 1.72 -0.40 9.50
N ILE A 30 1.58 -1.13 8.40
CA ILE A 30 2.18 -2.45 8.18
C ILE A 30 3.36 -2.24 7.23
N ALA A 31 4.54 -2.74 7.59
CA ALA A 31 5.73 -2.67 6.73
C ALA A 31 6.40 -4.05 6.61
N CYS A 32 6.92 -4.38 5.42
CA CYS A 32 7.67 -5.63 5.27
C CYS A 32 8.98 -5.58 6.09
N PRO A 33 9.46 -6.73 6.60
CA PRO A 33 10.78 -6.79 7.21
C PRO A 33 11.86 -6.41 6.21
N THR A 34 13.02 -5.99 6.71
CA THR A 34 14.18 -5.76 5.86
C THR A 34 14.62 -7.08 5.22
N CYS A 35 14.77 -7.13 3.89
CA CYS A 35 15.22 -8.32 3.17
C CYS A 35 16.21 -7.96 2.05
N GLY A 36 17.00 -8.93 1.58
CA GLY A 36 17.99 -8.72 0.51
C GLY A 36 17.42 -8.40 -0.88
N ARG A 37 16.08 -8.35 -1.02
CA ARG A 37 15.38 -7.97 -2.25
C ARG A 37 14.91 -6.52 -2.24
N ILE A 38 15.18 -5.79 -1.16
CA ILE A 38 14.84 -4.37 -1.06
C ILE A 38 15.69 -3.59 -2.04
N GLN A 39 15.03 -2.79 -2.87
CA GLN A 39 15.65 -1.96 -3.90
C GLN A 39 15.56 -0.46 -3.60
N VAL A 40 14.95 -0.09 -2.48
CA VAL A 40 14.66 1.29 -2.06
C VAL A 40 15.03 1.47 -0.58
N ASP A 41 15.18 2.71 -0.11
CA ASP A 41 15.34 2.95 1.32
C ASP A 41 13.98 2.83 2.05
N LEU A 42 13.59 1.58 2.31
CA LEU A 42 12.33 1.24 2.97
C LEU A 42 12.24 1.85 4.38
N PHE A 43 13.36 1.89 5.10
CA PHE A 43 13.35 2.36 6.49
C PHE A 43 12.97 3.85 6.54
N THR A 44 13.63 4.67 5.72
CA THR A 44 13.33 6.11 5.62
C THR A 44 11.91 6.33 5.13
N LEU A 45 11.48 5.61 4.09
CA LEU A 45 10.12 5.71 3.57
C LEU A 45 9.06 5.41 4.65
N VAL A 46 9.22 4.33 5.41
CA VAL A 46 8.27 3.94 6.47
C VAL A 46 8.22 4.98 7.58
N GLN A 47 9.35 5.56 7.98
CA GLN A 47 9.39 6.61 8.99
C GLN A 47 8.69 7.89 8.53
N ASP A 48 8.92 8.30 7.28
CA ASP A 48 8.28 9.48 6.70
C ASP A 48 6.77 9.29 6.55
N VAL A 49 6.34 8.11 6.09
CA VAL A 49 4.93 7.72 6.02
C VAL A 49 4.29 7.73 7.40
N ARG A 50 4.92 7.10 8.41
CA ARG A 50 4.42 7.07 9.78
C ARG A 50 4.20 8.48 10.33
N ARG A 51 5.20 9.36 10.17
CA ARG A 51 5.15 10.73 10.68
C ARG A 51 4.02 11.53 10.05
N GLN A 52 3.87 11.47 8.73
CA GLN A 52 2.86 12.26 8.03
C GLN A 52 1.44 11.70 8.22
N LEU A 53 1.28 10.38 8.28
CA LEU A 53 -0.03 9.77 8.49
C LEU A 53 -0.55 9.95 9.92
N ALA A 54 0.34 9.98 10.93
CA ALA A 54 -0.05 10.19 12.32
C ALA A 54 -0.73 11.55 12.55
N ASP A 55 -0.30 12.59 11.83
CA ASP A 55 -0.81 13.95 12.00
C ASP A 55 -2.11 14.21 11.22
N GLU A 56 -2.39 13.41 10.17
CA GLU A 56 -3.42 13.75 9.18
C GLU A 56 -4.61 12.78 9.11
N ILE A 57 -4.44 11.55 9.60
CA ILE A 57 -5.44 10.50 9.48
C ILE A 57 -5.99 10.10 10.85
N GLU A 58 -7.27 10.37 11.05
CA GLU A 58 -8.02 10.08 12.29
C GLU A 58 -8.78 8.74 12.22
N VAL A 59 -9.07 8.28 11.00
CA VAL A 59 -9.84 7.05 10.78
C VAL A 59 -8.96 5.79 10.94
N PRO A 60 -9.52 4.65 11.39
CA PRO A 60 -8.79 3.40 11.58
C PRO A 60 -8.42 2.74 10.23
N MET A 61 -7.47 3.33 9.52
CA MET A 61 -7.05 2.91 8.18
C MET A 61 -5.82 2.01 8.25
N LYS A 62 -5.84 0.89 7.51
CA LYS A 62 -4.69 0.00 7.35
C LYS A 62 -3.87 0.41 6.15
N VAL A 63 -2.61 0.79 6.38
CA VAL A 63 -1.67 1.21 5.35
C VAL A 63 -0.48 0.26 5.30
N ALA A 64 -0.22 -0.33 4.15
CA ALA A 64 0.88 -1.26 3.92
C ALA A 64 2.00 -0.64 3.08
N VAL A 65 3.25 -0.75 3.54
CA VAL A 65 4.45 -0.26 2.84
C VAL A 65 5.42 -1.42 2.62
N MET A 66 5.52 -1.86 1.37
CA MET A 66 6.28 -3.04 0.99
C MET A 66 7.45 -2.65 0.09
N GLY A 67 8.66 -3.11 0.44
CA GLY A 67 9.91 -2.81 -0.28
C GLY A 67 10.21 -3.73 -1.46
N CYS A 68 9.25 -4.57 -1.86
CA CYS A 68 9.36 -5.43 -3.04
C CYS A 68 7.97 -5.79 -3.58
N VAL A 69 7.89 -5.98 -4.90
CA VAL A 69 6.64 -6.32 -5.62
C VAL A 69 6.34 -7.83 -5.58
N VAL A 70 7.33 -8.67 -5.26
CA VAL A 70 7.21 -10.15 -5.37
C VAL A 70 6.40 -10.75 -4.22
N ASN A 71 6.78 -10.45 -2.98
CA ASN A 71 6.10 -10.98 -1.78
C ASN A 71 5.09 -10.00 -1.20
N GLY A 72 5.13 -8.74 -1.64
CA GLY A 72 4.29 -7.67 -1.12
C GLY A 72 2.78 -7.96 -1.21
N PRO A 73 2.23 -8.49 -2.32
CA PRO A 73 0.77 -8.64 -2.46
C PRO A 73 0.12 -9.51 -1.38
N GLY A 74 0.79 -10.58 -0.93
CA GLY A 74 0.28 -11.43 0.15
C GLY A 74 0.46 -10.82 1.55
N GLU A 75 1.55 -10.07 1.77
CA GLU A 75 1.79 -9.39 3.05
C GLU A 75 0.90 -8.15 3.26
N ALA A 76 0.38 -7.57 2.17
CA ALA A 76 -0.49 -6.40 2.18
C ALA A 76 -1.98 -6.78 2.02
N GLU A 77 -2.33 -8.06 2.09
CA GLU A 77 -3.73 -8.51 2.01
C GLU A 77 -4.54 -7.88 3.16
N GLY A 78 -5.69 -7.31 2.83
CA GLY A 78 -6.56 -6.64 3.81
C GLY A 78 -6.08 -5.24 4.24
N ALA A 79 -5.04 -4.68 3.63
CA ALA A 79 -4.74 -3.26 3.75
C ALA A 79 -5.72 -2.42 2.92
N ASP A 80 -6.13 -1.28 3.47
CA ASP A 80 -6.99 -0.32 2.76
C ASP A 80 -6.20 0.44 1.69
N VAL A 81 -4.94 0.77 1.99
CA VAL A 81 -3.99 1.38 1.07
C VAL A 81 -2.67 0.61 1.14
N ALA A 82 -2.10 0.25 0.00
CA ALA A 82 -0.82 -0.45 -0.07
C ALA A 82 0.11 0.19 -1.08
N VAL A 83 1.41 0.24 -0.78
CA VAL A 83 2.45 0.64 -1.73
C VAL A 83 3.50 -0.46 -1.85
N PHE A 84 3.86 -0.74 -3.11
CA PHE A 84 4.95 -1.63 -3.47
C PHE A 84 6.06 -0.81 -4.12
N ALA A 85 7.11 -0.54 -3.35
CA ALA A 85 8.27 0.18 -3.82
C ALA A 85 9.33 -0.81 -4.32
N GLY A 86 9.75 -0.67 -5.57
CA GLY A 86 10.74 -1.53 -6.21
C GLY A 86 11.11 -1.02 -7.60
N ASP A 87 12.31 -1.32 -8.09
CA ASP A 87 12.79 -0.88 -9.40
C ASP A 87 12.65 0.65 -9.63
N ARG A 88 12.97 1.46 -8.61
CA ARG A 88 12.85 2.94 -8.60
C ARG A 88 11.44 3.49 -8.90
N ARG A 89 10.41 2.69 -8.64
CA ARG A 89 9.00 3.08 -8.77
C ARG A 89 8.19 2.56 -7.58
N GLY A 90 7.02 3.16 -7.39
CA GLY A 90 6.01 2.71 -6.44
C GLY A 90 4.70 2.43 -7.14
N ILE A 91 4.14 1.25 -6.87
CA ILE A 91 2.80 0.89 -7.32
C ILE A 91 1.88 1.01 -6.12
N ILE A 92 0.84 1.85 -6.23
CA ILE A 92 -0.10 2.11 -5.14
C ILE A 92 -1.42 1.42 -5.45
N TYR A 93 -1.94 0.75 -4.44
CA TYR A 93 -3.23 0.09 -4.43
C TYR A 93 -4.12 0.71 -3.38
N VAL A 94 -5.40 0.90 -3.70
CA VAL A 94 -6.43 1.38 -2.79
C VAL A 94 -7.59 0.40 -2.87
N GLN A 95 -7.96 -0.20 -1.73
CA GLN A 95 -9.02 -1.21 -1.65
C GLN A 95 -8.87 -2.36 -2.67
N GLY A 96 -7.62 -2.73 -3.00
CA GLY A 96 -7.28 -3.81 -3.93
C GLY A 96 -7.14 -3.42 -5.39
N GLU A 97 -7.46 -2.19 -5.74
CA GLU A 97 -7.34 -1.70 -7.11
C GLU A 97 -6.04 -0.91 -7.27
N ARG A 98 -5.32 -1.17 -8.37
CA ARG A 98 -4.11 -0.41 -8.73
C ARG A 98 -4.51 0.99 -9.19
N VAL A 99 -4.21 2.00 -8.40
CA VAL A 99 -4.57 3.41 -8.67
C VAL A 99 -3.43 4.22 -9.28
N ALA A 100 -2.18 3.83 -9.01
CA ALA A 100 -1.02 4.61 -9.43
C ALA A 100 0.21 3.75 -9.71
N ASN A 101 1.05 4.25 -10.61
CA ASN A 101 2.43 3.82 -10.81
C ASN A 101 3.27 5.09 -10.95
N VAL A 102 4.08 5.39 -9.94
CA VAL A 102 4.81 6.65 -9.81
C VAL A 102 6.30 6.38 -9.61
N PRO A 103 7.19 7.32 -9.97
CA PRO A 103 8.60 7.21 -9.62
C PRO A 103 8.81 7.30 -8.10
N GLU A 104 9.96 6.83 -7.62
CA GLU A 104 10.29 6.73 -6.19
C GLU A 104 10.11 8.06 -5.42
N GLU A 105 10.51 9.18 -6.03
CA GLU A 105 10.37 10.52 -5.45
C GLU A 105 8.91 10.96 -5.20
N GLU A 106 7.96 10.41 -5.95
CA GLU A 106 6.55 10.79 -5.87
C GLU A 106 5.74 9.87 -4.94
N ILE A 107 6.31 8.72 -4.54
CA ILE A 107 5.62 7.68 -3.75
C ILE A 107 4.94 8.27 -2.53
N LEU A 108 5.69 9.01 -1.71
CA LEU A 108 5.20 9.56 -0.44
C LEU A 108 4.01 10.49 -0.68
N SER A 109 4.19 11.47 -1.58
CA SER A 109 3.16 12.46 -1.90
C SER A 109 1.88 11.82 -2.44
N ARG A 110 2.03 10.81 -3.30
CA ARG A 110 0.89 10.11 -3.89
C ARG A 110 0.18 9.24 -2.85
N LEU A 111 0.93 8.52 -2.01
CA LEU A 111 0.37 7.69 -0.95
C LEU A 111 -0.48 8.51 0.03
N LEU A 112 0.03 9.67 0.47
CA LEU A 112 -0.73 10.58 1.34
C LEU A 112 -2.02 11.05 0.70
N LYS A 113 -1.97 11.43 -0.59
CA LYS A 113 -3.16 11.86 -1.31
C LYS A 113 -4.23 10.77 -1.30
N GLU A 114 -3.87 9.54 -1.62
CA GLU A 114 -4.82 8.41 -1.62
C GLU A 114 -5.37 8.13 -0.20
N CYS A 115 -4.55 8.25 0.85
CA CYS A 115 -5.01 8.12 2.24
C CYS A 115 -6.01 9.21 2.63
N ARG A 116 -5.76 10.47 2.24
CA ARG A 116 -6.68 11.60 2.47
C ARG A 116 -8.00 11.41 1.74
N ASP A 117 -7.93 11.03 0.47
CA ASP A 117 -9.09 10.79 -0.38
C ASP A 117 -9.95 9.64 0.18
N LEU A 118 -9.30 8.57 0.66
CA LEU A 118 -9.99 7.47 1.32
C LEU A 118 -10.61 7.89 2.66
N GLN A 119 -9.89 8.65 3.50
CA GLN A 119 -10.44 9.19 4.74
C GLN A 119 -11.69 10.04 4.49
N ALA A 120 -11.68 10.90 3.47
CA ALA A 120 -12.83 11.72 3.10
C ALA A 120 -14.05 10.85 2.75
N ARG A 121 -13.84 9.80 1.94
CA ARG A 121 -14.88 8.81 1.57
C ARG A 121 -15.43 8.01 2.76
N VAL A 122 -14.62 7.81 3.79
CA VAL A 122 -15.08 7.14 5.01
C VAL A 122 -15.92 8.09 5.87
N ARG A 123 -15.51 9.36 5.98
CA ARG A 123 -16.23 10.37 6.76
C ARG A 123 -17.58 10.75 6.14
N ASP A 124 -17.69 10.75 4.82
CA ASP A 124 -18.94 11.05 4.11
C ASP A 124 -19.92 9.87 4.04
N GLY A 125 -19.51 8.69 4.51
CA GLY A 125 -20.32 7.45 4.53
C GLY A 125 -20.41 6.71 3.19
N SER A 126 -19.65 7.14 2.17
CA SER A 126 -19.60 6.48 0.84
C SER A 126 -18.59 5.32 0.75
N GLY A 127 -17.71 5.17 1.74
CA GLY A 127 -16.70 4.12 1.83
C GLY A 127 -16.69 3.41 3.20
N ALA A 128 -16.61 2.07 3.17
CA ALA A 128 -16.38 1.25 4.37
C ALA A 128 -14.89 0.88 4.48
N LEU A 129 -14.34 0.94 5.71
CA LEU A 129 -13.03 0.38 6.08
C LEU A 129 -13.19 -1.08 6.49
N GLY A 130 -12.26 -1.95 6.10
CA GLY A 130 -12.14 -3.31 6.65
C GLY A 130 -13.14 -4.39 6.18
N GLU A 131 -14.13 -4.10 5.33
CA GLU A 131 -15.11 -5.12 4.88
C GLU A 131 -14.71 -5.91 3.64
N LYS A 132 -13.76 -5.41 2.82
CA LYS A 132 -13.35 -6.11 1.61
C LYS A 132 -12.14 -7.01 1.89
N LYS A 133 -12.25 -8.29 1.58
CA LYS A 133 -11.07 -9.09 1.23
C LYS A 133 -10.40 -8.41 0.05
N VAL A 134 -9.37 -7.63 0.34
CA VAL A 134 -8.56 -6.93 -0.65
C VAL A 134 -7.53 -7.93 -1.15
N GLU A 135 -7.89 -8.68 -2.19
CA GLU A 135 -6.95 -9.52 -2.93
C GLU A 135 -6.12 -8.62 -3.85
N ILE A 136 -4.85 -8.43 -3.50
CA ILE A 136 -3.91 -7.68 -4.33
C ILE A 136 -3.37 -8.64 -5.38
N VAL A 137 -3.77 -8.45 -6.63
CA VAL A 137 -3.20 -9.22 -7.75
C VAL A 137 -1.77 -8.73 -7.98
N PRO A 138 -0.76 -9.63 -8.00
CA PRO A 138 0.61 -9.27 -8.34
C PRO A 138 0.62 -8.53 -9.68
N PRO A 139 1.29 -7.38 -9.79
CA PRO A 139 1.32 -6.65 -11.04
C PRO A 139 2.04 -7.49 -12.11
N ASP A 140 1.47 -7.54 -13.31
CA ASP A 140 2.10 -8.12 -14.49
C ASP A 140 3.51 -7.53 -14.73
N PRO A 141 4.42 -8.26 -15.42
CA PRO A 141 5.74 -7.76 -15.76
C PRO A 141 5.66 -6.45 -16.57
N ILE A 142 5.83 -5.36 -15.84
CA ILE A 142 6.25 -4.00 -16.20
C ILE A 142 5.56 -3.44 -17.47
N GLY A 143 4.39 -2.82 -17.28
CA GLY A 143 3.95 -1.73 -18.13
C GLY A 143 4.69 -0.42 -17.80
N GLU A 144 4.89 0.44 -18.80
CA GLU A 144 5.62 1.72 -18.68
C GLU A 144 5.12 2.61 -17.53
N LEU A 145 6.02 3.44 -17.00
CA LEU A 145 5.68 4.51 -16.05
C LEU A 145 4.68 5.47 -16.70
N GLY A 146 3.58 5.74 -15.98
CA GLY A 146 2.44 6.47 -16.52
C GLY A 146 1.62 5.64 -17.51
N SER A 147 0.34 6.02 -17.68
CA SER A 147 -0.62 5.46 -18.65
C SER A 147 -1.38 4.16 -18.29
N GLY A 148 -2.07 4.16 -17.15
CA GLY A 148 -3.24 3.28 -16.98
C GLY A 148 -4.47 3.78 -17.76
N VAL A 149 -4.62 5.10 -17.90
CA VAL A 149 -5.79 5.75 -18.51
C VAL A 149 -5.54 6.30 -19.92
N GLU A 150 -4.32 6.71 -20.24
CA GLU A 150 -4.00 7.39 -21.50
C GLU A 150 -3.82 6.44 -22.70
N LYS A 151 -3.34 5.21 -22.47
CA LYS A 151 -3.11 4.24 -23.56
C LYS A 151 -4.37 3.54 -24.05
N ILE A 152 -5.37 3.35 -23.17
CA ILE A 152 -6.67 2.81 -23.55
C ILE A 152 -7.38 3.78 -24.52
N ALA A 153 -7.24 5.09 -24.28
CA ALA A 153 -7.80 6.13 -25.15
C ALA A 153 -7.10 6.23 -26.53
N ALA A 154 -5.83 5.85 -26.62
CA ALA A 154 -5.01 6.02 -27.83
C ALA A 154 -5.05 4.82 -28.81
N GLY A 155 -5.73 3.72 -28.48
CA GLY A 155 -5.94 2.59 -29.40
C GLY A 155 -4.67 1.82 -29.81
N GLN A 156 -3.55 2.02 -29.13
CA GLN A 156 -2.28 1.34 -29.40
C GLN A 156 -2.09 0.13 -28.48
N VAL A 157 -2.88 -0.92 -28.69
CA VAL A 157 -2.59 -2.23 -28.08
C VAL A 157 -2.24 -3.20 -29.20
N GLU A 158 -0.96 -3.62 -29.23
CA GLU A 158 -0.54 -4.69 -30.13
C GLU A 158 -1.24 -6.00 -29.75
N ARG A 159 -1.71 -6.70 -30.79
CA ARG A 159 -2.48 -7.94 -30.67
C ARG A 159 -1.64 -8.98 -29.94
N ILE A 160 -2.23 -9.56 -28.90
CA ILE A 160 -1.76 -10.75 -28.20
C ILE A 160 -1.45 -11.84 -29.24
N THR A 161 -0.18 -12.24 -29.33
CA THR A 161 0.25 -13.37 -30.16
C THR A 161 -0.42 -14.65 -29.67
N PRO A 162 -1.09 -15.45 -30.52
CA PRO A 162 -1.71 -16.68 -30.09
C PRO A 162 -0.64 -17.70 -29.68
N ILE A 163 -0.68 -18.13 -28.40
CA ILE A 163 0.15 -19.22 -27.88
C ILE A 163 -0.23 -20.50 -28.62
N ARG A 164 0.69 -21.04 -29.42
CA ARG A 164 0.57 -22.34 -30.09
C ARG A 164 0.93 -23.44 -29.09
N ILE A 165 -0.09 -24.13 -28.57
CA ILE A 165 0.10 -25.34 -27.76
C ILE A 165 0.38 -26.49 -28.73
N ASP A 166 1.63 -26.95 -28.77
CA ASP A 166 2.00 -28.18 -29.46
C ASP A 166 1.66 -29.35 -28.53
N ARG A 167 0.61 -30.13 -28.87
CA ARG A 167 0.30 -31.39 -28.18
C ARG A 167 1.15 -32.49 -28.83
N GLY A 168 2.31 -32.73 -28.23
CA GLY A 168 3.16 -33.87 -28.56
C GLY A 168 2.59 -35.17 -27.99
N SER A 169 2.41 -36.12 -28.91
CA SER A 169 1.96 -37.52 -28.83
C SER A 169 2.53 -38.37 -27.69
#